data_AF-A0A7R8D240-F1
#
_entry.id   AF-A0A7R8D240-F1
#
_cell.length_a   1.000
_cell.length_b   1.000
_cell.length_c   1.000
_cell.angle_alpha   90.00
_cell.angle_beta   90.00
_cell.angle_gamma   90.00
#
_symmetry.space_group_name_H-M   'P 1'
#
loop_
_entity.id
_entity.type
_entity.pdbx_description
1 polymer ?
#
loop_
_entity_poly.entity_id
_entity_poly.type
_entity_poly.pdbx_seq_one_letter_code
_entity_poly.pdbx_strand_id
1 'polypeptide(L)'
;MKEYELCVRDITRAFDNGYPNNLMYKLFERKARCLKALKDYPRALESMKNAEMWMKYSTLSETKSTDFKKDIKKQIEFLEDKVNGITDLTELSILKAPEIPKDQQNKEVLSTRSNLKLKYSKEKGRHLVATSDIEPGEILISETPYSAILLPDYFNTHCQSCFQRVFATIPCWCCSKVRFCSDECRIEAWDRFHKIECQQLDLILNSGVGKNAMLAMRILTSSGKNIS
;
A
#
# COMPACT_ATOMS: atom_id res chain seq x y z
N MET A 1 6.89 -5.66 -17.34
CA MET A 1 6.37 -5.11 -16.07
C MET A 1 6.90 -3.69 -15.92
N LYS A 2 6.03 -2.69 -15.68
CA LYS A 2 6.36 -1.24 -15.61
C LYS A 2 6.07 -0.70 -14.20
N GLU A 3 6.46 -1.43 -13.16
CA GLU A 3 6.15 -1.14 -11.75
C GLU A 3 7.16 -0.14 -11.14
N TYR A 4 7.19 1.08 -11.69
CA TYR A 4 8.22 2.06 -11.32
C TYR A 4 8.04 2.60 -9.90
N GLU A 5 6.81 2.81 -9.40
CA GLU A 5 6.59 3.21 -8.00
C GLU A 5 7.12 2.16 -7.02
N LEU A 6 6.87 0.88 -7.29
CA LEU A 6 7.36 -0.21 -6.43
C LEU A 6 8.88 -0.23 -6.37
N CYS A 7 9.55 -0.03 -7.51
CA CYS A 7 11.01 0.04 -7.56
C CYS A 7 11.56 1.22 -6.77
N VAL A 8 10.95 2.41 -6.90
CA VAL A 8 11.34 3.60 -6.11
C VAL A 8 11.24 3.32 -4.61
N ARG A 9 10.17 2.65 -4.19
CA ARG A 9 9.96 2.30 -2.78
C ARG A 9 10.98 1.30 -2.26
N ASP A 10 11.28 0.25 -3.02
CA ASP A 10 12.30 -0.74 -2.63
C ASP A 10 13.69 -0.11 -2.55
N ILE A 11 13.99 0.85 -3.42
CA ILE A 11 15.23 1.62 -3.35
C ILE A 11 15.28 2.46 -2.07
N THR A 12 14.21 3.18 -1.73
CA THR A 12 14.15 3.97 -0.49
C THR A 12 14.38 3.07 0.72
N ARG A 13 13.76 1.89 0.78
CA ARG A 13 14.02 0.93 1.86
C ARG A 13 15.46 0.47 1.94
N ALA A 14 16.10 0.24 0.80
CA ALA A 14 17.51 -0.14 0.80
C ALA A 14 18.38 0.96 1.43
N PHE A 15 18.08 2.24 1.17
CA PHE A 15 18.76 3.35 1.85
C PHE A 15 18.55 3.32 3.37
N ASP A 16 17.32 3.11 3.82
CA ASP A 16 16.96 3.08 5.24
C ASP A 16 17.59 1.89 5.99
N ASN A 17 17.98 0.83 5.27
CA ASN A 17 18.53 -0.41 5.83
C ASN A 17 20.04 -0.58 5.58
N GLY A 18 20.78 0.52 5.38
CA GLY A 18 22.25 0.51 5.36
C GLY A 18 22.86 -0.05 4.08
N TYR A 19 22.33 0.33 2.91
CA TYR A 19 22.92 -0.06 1.62
C TYR A 19 24.40 0.36 1.50
N PRO A 20 25.29 -0.46 0.88
CA PRO A 20 26.71 -0.14 0.81
C PRO A 20 27.02 1.18 0.09
N ASN A 21 27.78 2.06 0.76
CA ASN A 21 28.15 3.39 0.27
C ASN A 21 28.77 3.39 -1.13
N ASN A 22 29.63 2.41 -1.42
CA ASN A 22 30.31 2.27 -2.71
C ASN A 22 29.38 1.86 -3.87
N LEU A 23 28.13 1.50 -3.58
CA LEU A 23 27.11 1.14 -4.57
C LEU A 23 25.94 2.14 -4.62
N MET A 24 25.89 3.11 -3.70
CA MET A 24 24.79 4.09 -3.59
C MET A 24 24.54 4.84 -4.90
N TYR A 25 25.59 5.22 -5.63
CA TYR A 25 25.46 5.93 -6.91
C TYR A 25 24.64 5.16 -7.94
N LYS A 26 24.77 3.83 -8.01
CA LYS A 26 23.98 2.98 -8.93
C LYS A 26 22.51 2.96 -8.53
N LEU A 27 22.27 2.93 -7.23
CA LEU A 27 20.92 2.82 -6.69
C LEU A 27 20.14 4.14 -6.87
N PHE A 28 20.80 5.28 -6.66
CA PHE A 28 20.27 6.60 -6.99
C PHE A 28 20.03 6.78 -8.49
N GLU A 29 20.94 6.31 -9.36
CA GLU A 29 20.74 6.34 -10.81
C GLU A 29 19.50 5.54 -11.23
N ARG A 30 19.32 4.34 -10.65
CA ARG A 30 18.11 3.52 -10.87
C ARG A 30 16.83 4.22 -10.38
N LYS A 31 16.88 4.87 -9.21
CA LYS A 31 15.75 5.64 -8.66
C LYS A 31 15.34 6.77 -9.60
N ALA A 32 16.33 7.51 -10.10
CA ALA A 32 16.11 8.60 -11.03
C ALA A 32 15.48 8.12 -12.35
N ARG A 33 15.93 6.97 -12.89
CA ARG A 33 15.33 6.35 -14.08
C ARG A 33 13.86 5.96 -13.87
N CYS A 34 13.52 5.40 -12.71
CA CYS A 34 12.15 5.04 -12.37
C CYS A 34 11.26 6.30 -12.24
N LEU A 35 11.73 7.32 -11.53
CA LEU A 35 11.01 8.60 -11.37
C LEU A 35 10.83 9.33 -12.70
N LYS A 36 11.82 9.27 -13.59
CA LYS A 36 11.71 9.78 -14.97
C LYS A 36 10.61 9.06 -15.75
N ALA A 37 10.48 7.74 -15.60
CA ALA A 37 9.41 6.97 -16.25
C ALA A 37 8.02 7.33 -15.70
N LEU A 38 7.94 7.75 -14.43
CA LEU A 38 6.75 8.28 -13.77
C LEU A 38 6.47 9.76 -14.08
N LYS A 39 7.33 10.41 -14.87
CA LYS A 39 7.29 11.86 -15.15
C LYS A 39 7.44 12.75 -13.91
N ASP A 40 7.95 12.19 -12.81
CA ASP A 40 8.32 12.97 -11.64
C ASP A 40 9.75 13.50 -11.80
N TYR A 41 9.87 14.52 -12.64
CA TYR A 41 11.17 15.10 -12.97
C TYR A 41 11.85 15.78 -11.77
N PRO A 42 11.15 16.46 -10.83
CA PRO A 42 11.79 17.05 -9.65
C PRO A 42 12.50 16.00 -8.77
N ARG A 43 11.80 14.91 -8.39
CA ARG A 43 12.42 13.85 -7.59
C ARG A 43 13.46 13.07 -8.39
N ALA A 44 13.30 12.94 -9.71
CA ALA A 44 14.30 12.32 -10.57
C ALA A 44 15.59 13.14 -10.60
N LEU A 45 15.50 14.47 -10.71
CA LEU A 45 16.64 15.37 -10.70
C LEU A 45 17.42 15.29 -9.39
N GLU A 46 16.72 15.35 -8.26
CA GLU A 46 17.32 15.19 -6.94
C GLU A 46 18.04 13.83 -6.82
N SER A 47 17.40 12.75 -7.28
CA SER A 47 18.01 11.41 -7.27
C SER A 47 19.26 11.36 -8.15
N MET A 48 19.28 12.06 -9.29
CA MET A 48 20.44 12.08 -10.19
C MET A 48 21.61 12.91 -9.63
N LYS A 49 21.32 14.05 -8.96
CA LYS A 49 22.32 14.84 -8.23
C LYS A 49 22.94 14.03 -7.09
N ASN A 50 22.12 13.27 -6.35
CA ASN A 50 22.61 12.33 -5.35
C ASN A 50 23.51 11.25 -5.98
N ALA A 51 23.15 10.71 -7.15
CA ALA A 51 24.00 9.75 -7.86
C ALA A 51 25.40 10.34 -8.15
N GLU A 52 25.48 11.59 -8.64
CA GLU A 52 26.76 12.28 -8.87
C GLU A 52 27.56 12.45 -7.58
N MET A 53 26.91 12.88 -6.49
CA MET A 53 27.56 13.06 -5.20
C MET A 53 28.15 11.75 -4.66
N TRP A 54 27.41 10.64 -4.75
CA TRP A 54 27.83 9.34 -4.23
C TRP A 54 28.92 8.66 -5.07
N MET A 55 29.19 9.11 -6.30
CA MET A 55 30.30 8.62 -7.12
C MET A 55 31.66 8.78 -6.45
N LYS A 56 31.81 9.75 -5.54
CA LYS A 56 33.08 9.96 -4.80
C LYS A 56 33.47 8.78 -3.91
N TYR A 57 32.50 7.94 -3.52
CA TYR A 57 32.71 6.72 -2.75
C TYR A 57 32.77 5.46 -3.61
N SER A 58 32.65 5.60 -4.94
CA SER A 58 32.66 4.45 -5.85
C SER A 58 34.04 3.79 -5.90
N THR A 59 34.04 2.48 -6.13
CA THR A 59 35.24 1.65 -6.32
C THR A 59 35.56 1.44 -7.81
N LEU A 60 35.03 2.31 -8.67
CA LEU A 60 35.21 2.20 -10.13
C LEU A 60 36.63 2.60 -10.55
N SER A 61 37.10 1.99 -11.65
CA SER A 61 38.29 2.47 -12.34
C SER A 61 38.07 3.88 -12.87
N GLU A 62 39.15 4.65 -12.98
CA GLU A 62 39.10 6.06 -13.37
C GLU A 62 38.38 6.28 -14.72
N THR A 63 38.67 5.44 -15.71
CA THR A 63 38.00 5.44 -17.02
C THR A 63 36.48 5.28 -16.89
N LYS A 64 36.01 4.23 -16.22
CA LYS A 64 34.57 3.96 -16.01
C LYS A 64 33.88 5.05 -15.18
N SER A 65 34.60 5.63 -14.22
CA SER A 65 34.11 6.74 -13.39
C SER A 65 33.86 7.99 -14.23
N THR A 66 34.77 8.32 -15.17
CA THR A 66 34.60 9.48 -16.06
C THR A 66 33.44 9.33 -17.02
N ASP A 67 33.24 8.15 -17.62
CA ASP A 67 32.13 7.90 -18.54
C ASP A 67 30.78 7.98 -17.82
N PHE A 68 30.69 7.41 -16.62
CA PHE A 68 29.47 7.46 -15.82
C PHE A 68 29.13 8.89 -15.38
N LYS A 69 30.13 9.69 -14.99
CA LYS A 69 29.94 11.11 -14.66
C LYS A 69 29.43 11.92 -15.87
N LYS A 70 29.95 11.65 -17.07
CA LYS A 70 29.48 12.31 -18.30
C LYS A 70 28.01 11.98 -18.57
N ASP A 71 27.60 10.73 -18.36
CA ASP A 71 26.20 10.32 -18.53
C ASP A 71 25.28 10.99 -17.49
N ILE A 72 25.66 10.99 -16.20
CA ILE A 72 24.89 11.66 -15.15
C ILE A 72 24.69 13.14 -15.47
N LYS A 73 25.74 13.87 -15.86
CA LYS A 73 25.66 15.30 -16.16
C LYS A 73 24.67 15.60 -17.29
N LYS A 74 24.73 14.83 -18.39
CA LYS A 74 23.76 14.94 -19.48
C LYS A 74 22.32 14.69 -19.01
N GLN A 75 22.11 13.71 -18.14
CA GLN A 75 20.79 13.44 -17.60
C GLN A 75 20.31 14.53 -16.64
N ILE A 76 21.19 15.17 -15.86
CA ILE A 76 20.87 16.31 -15.00
C ILE A 76 20.43 17.50 -15.85
N GLU A 77 21.19 17.89 -16.88
CA GLU A 77 20.84 18.99 -17.79
C GLU A 77 19.46 18.79 -18.42
N PHE A 78 19.19 17.56 -18.91
CA PHE A 78 17.87 17.21 -19.45
C PHE A 78 16.75 17.33 -18.41
N LEU A 79 16.98 16.90 -17.17
CA LEU A 79 15.97 16.95 -16.12
C LEU A 79 15.73 18.38 -15.63
N GLU A 80 16.75 19.23 -15.58
CA GLU A 80 16.62 20.65 -15.21
C GLU A 80 15.74 21.42 -16.20
N ASP A 81 15.94 21.20 -17.52
CA ASP A 81 15.06 21.74 -18.56
C ASP A 81 13.60 21.31 -18.36
N LYS A 82 13.37 20.01 -18.07
CA LYS A 82 12.02 19.48 -17.84
C LYS A 82 11.36 20.03 -16.59
N VAL A 83 12.10 20.17 -15.48
CA VAL A 83 11.57 20.71 -14.22
C VAL A 83 11.13 22.17 -14.39
N ASN A 84 11.91 22.97 -15.12
CA ASN A 84 11.58 24.37 -15.39
C ASN A 84 10.29 24.55 -16.23
N GLY A 85 9.83 23.49 -16.90
CA GLY A 85 8.60 23.48 -17.71
C GLY A 85 7.36 22.91 -17.00
N ILE A 86 7.42 22.56 -15.71
CA ILE A 86 6.30 21.94 -14.99
C ILE A 86 5.49 23.02 -14.25
N THR A 87 4.23 23.21 -14.64
CA THR A 87 3.29 24.15 -14.00
C THR A 87 2.17 23.50 -13.19
N ASP A 88 2.04 22.16 -13.20
CA ASP A 88 0.97 21.53 -12.44
C ASP A 88 1.30 20.08 -12.06
N LEU A 89 1.30 19.78 -10.77
CA LEU A 89 1.52 18.45 -10.21
C LEU A 89 0.15 17.86 -9.87
N THR A 90 -0.45 17.14 -10.83
CA THR A 90 -1.71 16.43 -10.59
C THR A 90 -1.44 15.13 -9.84
N GLU A 91 -2.07 15.00 -8.67
CA GLU A 91 -2.01 13.81 -7.81
C GLU A 91 -2.54 12.57 -8.53
N LEU A 92 -1.73 11.51 -8.52
CA LEU A 92 -2.15 10.16 -8.90
C LEU A 92 -3.22 9.67 -7.91
N SER A 93 -4.45 9.54 -8.39
CA SER A 93 -5.58 9.09 -7.58
C SER A 93 -5.45 7.60 -7.26
N ILE A 94 -5.22 7.31 -5.98
CA ILE A 94 -5.42 5.97 -5.41
C ILE A 94 -6.92 5.67 -5.53
N LEU A 95 -7.27 4.57 -6.20
CA LEU A 95 -8.64 4.05 -6.23
C LEU A 95 -9.07 3.71 -4.79
N LYS A 96 -9.68 4.67 -4.10
CA LYS A 96 -10.36 4.42 -2.84
C LYS A 96 -11.67 3.69 -3.13
N ALA A 97 -12.06 2.79 -2.22
CA ALA A 97 -13.41 2.27 -2.24
C ALA A 97 -14.38 3.45 -2.24
N PRO A 98 -15.45 3.41 -3.04
CA PRO A 98 -16.29 4.57 -3.18
C PRO A 98 -17.15 4.71 -1.91
N GLU A 99 -17.07 5.87 -1.27
CA GLU A 99 -17.74 6.16 -0.01
C GLU A 99 -19.07 6.88 -0.24
N ILE A 100 -20.02 6.71 0.68
CA ILE A 100 -21.27 7.47 0.66
C ILE A 100 -20.97 8.88 1.18
N PRO A 101 -21.31 9.96 0.43
CA PRO A 101 -21.14 11.33 0.90
C PRO A 101 -21.82 11.55 2.26
N LYS A 102 -21.16 12.27 3.18
CA LYS A 102 -21.65 12.47 4.56
C LYS A 102 -23.04 13.10 4.63
N ASP A 103 -23.36 13.98 3.67
CA ASP A 103 -24.66 14.62 3.50
C ASP A 103 -25.77 13.65 3.04
N GLN A 104 -25.39 12.51 2.50
CA GLN A 104 -26.29 11.48 1.97
C GLN A 104 -26.34 10.23 2.85
N GLN A 105 -25.71 10.23 4.03
CA GLN A 105 -25.76 9.12 4.96
C GLN A 105 -27.09 9.05 5.70
N ASN A 106 -27.55 7.83 5.95
CA ASN A 106 -28.71 7.56 6.79
C ASN A 106 -28.37 7.79 8.27
N LYS A 107 -29.28 8.44 9.01
CA LYS A 107 -29.14 8.72 10.44
C LYS A 107 -29.32 7.49 11.34
N GLU A 108 -30.07 6.49 10.88
CA GLU A 108 -30.33 5.26 11.65
C GLU A 108 -29.22 4.21 11.41
N VAL A 109 -28.74 4.10 10.16
CA VAL A 109 -27.69 3.14 9.78
C VAL A 109 -26.61 3.86 8.98
N LEU A 110 -25.55 4.31 9.67
CA LEU A 110 -24.53 5.22 9.13
C LEU A 110 -23.77 4.69 7.90
N SER A 111 -23.68 3.37 7.73
CA SER A 111 -23.06 2.73 6.55
C SER A 111 -23.96 2.73 5.31
N THR A 112 -25.17 3.26 5.39
CA THR A 112 -26.16 3.24 4.32
C THR A 112 -26.53 4.64 3.85
N ARG A 113 -27.06 4.72 2.62
CA ARG A 113 -27.55 5.96 2.04
C ARG A 113 -28.91 6.37 2.63
N SER A 114 -29.20 7.66 2.64
CA SER A 114 -30.38 8.28 3.27
C SER A 114 -31.71 7.86 2.64
N ASN A 115 -31.70 7.39 1.40
CA ASN A 115 -32.86 6.81 0.72
C ASN A 115 -33.12 5.33 1.07
N LEU A 116 -32.44 4.79 2.08
CA LEU A 116 -32.75 3.50 2.68
C LEU A 116 -33.39 3.69 4.05
N LYS A 117 -34.34 2.83 4.41
CA LYS A 117 -34.96 2.81 5.74
C LYS A 117 -34.94 1.40 6.33
N LEU A 118 -34.56 1.28 7.59
CA LEU A 118 -34.66 0.02 8.33
C LEU A 118 -36.14 -0.25 8.65
N LYS A 119 -36.61 -1.43 8.28
CA LYS A 119 -37.96 -1.92 8.58
C LYS A 119 -37.91 -3.32 9.17
N TYR A 120 -39.00 -3.71 9.82
CA TYR A 120 -39.20 -5.06 10.32
C TYR A 120 -40.44 -5.68 9.65
N SER A 121 -40.34 -6.96 9.30
CA SER A 121 -41.48 -7.78 8.91
C SER A 121 -41.40 -9.14 9.59
N LYS A 122 -42.53 -9.80 9.82
CA LYS A 122 -42.57 -11.13 10.45
C LYS A 122 -41.82 -12.18 9.64
N GLU A 123 -41.82 -12.05 8.31
CA GLU A 123 -41.22 -13.01 7.38
C GLU A 123 -39.70 -12.82 7.21
N LYS A 124 -39.24 -11.57 7.16
CA LYS A 124 -37.82 -11.24 6.84
C LYS A 124 -37.02 -10.73 8.04
N GLY A 125 -37.67 -10.48 9.17
CA GLY A 125 -37.04 -9.76 10.28
C GLY A 125 -36.66 -8.33 9.88
N ARG A 126 -35.49 -7.87 10.36
CA ARG A 126 -34.93 -6.55 10.03
C ARG A 126 -34.39 -6.54 8.59
N HIS A 127 -34.80 -5.54 7.81
CA HIS A 127 -34.39 -5.40 6.42
C HIS A 127 -34.39 -3.92 6.00
N LEU A 128 -33.60 -3.59 4.99
CA LEU A 128 -33.55 -2.23 4.42
C LEU A 128 -34.53 -2.13 3.25
N VAL A 129 -35.24 -1.00 3.16
CA VAL A 129 -36.19 -0.70 2.09
C VAL A 129 -35.88 0.66 1.49
N ALA A 130 -35.84 0.74 0.16
CA ALA A 130 -35.69 1.99 -0.55
C ALA A 130 -36.91 2.91 -0.34
N THR A 131 -36.67 4.19 -0.12
CA THR A 131 -37.71 5.22 0.03
C THR A 131 -37.84 6.12 -1.20
N SER A 132 -36.95 5.96 -2.18
CA SER A 132 -36.98 6.61 -3.49
C SER A 132 -36.47 5.64 -4.54
N ASP A 133 -36.56 6.05 -5.80
CA ASP A 133 -35.91 5.35 -6.90
C ASP A 133 -34.39 5.33 -6.71
N ILE A 134 -33.75 4.28 -7.23
CA ILE A 134 -32.32 4.01 -7.16
C ILE A 134 -31.78 3.97 -8.58
N GLU A 135 -30.78 4.79 -8.88
CA GLU A 135 -30.20 4.87 -10.20
C GLU A 135 -29.07 3.84 -10.41
N PRO A 136 -28.83 3.37 -11.65
CA PRO A 136 -27.70 2.49 -11.94
C PRO A 136 -26.36 3.12 -11.54
N GLY A 137 -25.57 2.39 -10.76
CA GLY A 137 -24.27 2.85 -10.24
C GLY A 137 -24.35 3.61 -8.91
N GLU A 138 -25.54 3.80 -8.36
CA GLU A 138 -25.72 4.42 -7.04
C GLU A 138 -25.21 3.51 -5.91
N ILE A 139 -24.38 4.07 -5.02
CA ILE A 139 -23.85 3.34 -3.86
C ILE A 139 -24.87 3.43 -2.73
N LEU A 140 -25.41 2.28 -2.36
CA LEU A 140 -26.44 2.14 -1.32
C LEU A 140 -25.86 1.90 0.06
N ILE A 141 -24.79 1.09 0.13
CA ILE A 141 -24.15 0.65 1.37
C ILE A 141 -22.64 0.67 1.16
N SER A 142 -21.91 1.27 2.10
CA SER A 142 -20.45 1.23 2.17
C SER A 142 -20.05 1.01 3.62
N GLU A 143 -19.44 -0.13 3.91
CA GLU A 143 -19.08 -0.52 5.27
C GLU A 143 -17.67 -1.09 5.33
N THR A 144 -16.87 -0.61 6.28
CA THR A 144 -15.58 -1.21 6.62
C THR A 144 -15.85 -2.51 7.39
N PRO A 145 -15.26 -3.65 7.00
CA PRO A 145 -15.54 -4.92 7.67
C PRO A 145 -15.14 -4.84 9.14
N TYR A 146 -16.04 -5.30 10.02
CA TYR A 146 -15.75 -5.43 11.45
C TYR A 146 -14.50 -6.30 11.68
N SER A 147 -14.42 -7.42 10.97
CA SER A 147 -13.28 -8.30 10.94
C SER A 147 -13.19 -9.00 9.59
N ALA A 148 -11.98 -9.25 9.12
CA ALA A 148 -11.73 -9.95 7.87
C ALA A 148 -10.44 -10.75 7.97
N ILE A 149 -10.34 -11.83 7.18
CA ILE A 149 -9.13 -12.62 7.02
C ILE A 149 -8.78 -12.75 5.55
N LEU A 150 -7.49 -12.82 5.27
CA LEU A 150 -7.01 -13.37 4.01
C LEU A 150 -7.05 -14.90 4.13
N LEU A 151 -7.50 -15.60 3.08
CA LEU A 151 -7.44 -17.06 3.10
C LEU A 151 -5.98 -17.53 2.95
N PRO A 152 -5.59 -18.65 3.58
CA PRO A 152 -4.20 -19.14 3.57
C PRO A 152 -3.60 -19.29 2.18
N ASP A 153 -4.42 -19.72 1.21
CA ASP A 153 -4.04 -19.88 -0.20
C ASP A 153 -3.46 -18.60 -0.83
N TYR A 154 -3.78 -17.44 -0.26
CA TYR A 154 -3.36 -16.12 -0.77
C TYR A 154 -2.25 -15.45 0.06
N PHE A 155 -1.77 -16.06 1.15
CA PHE A 155 -0.70 -15.47 2.00
C PHE A 155 0.58 -15.16 1.21
N ASN A 156 0.82 -15.89 0.13
CA ASN A 156 1.99 -15.72 -0.74
C ASN A 156 1.81 -14.69 -1.85
N THR A 157 0.58 -14.22 -2.10
CA THR A 157 0.25 -13.42 -3.28
C THR A 157 -0.46 -12.11 -2.97
N HIS A 158 -1.03 -11.94 -1.77
CA HIS A 158 -1.78 -10.75 -1.38
C HIS A 158 -1.29 -10.18 -0.05
N CYS A 159 -1.56 -8.89 0.15
CA CYS A 159 -1.31 -8.18 1.39
C CYS A 159 -2.24 -8.69 2.49
N GLN A 160 -1.68 -8.98 3.68
CA GLN A 160 -2.47 -9.45 4.81
C GLN A 160 -3.38 -8.38 5.44
N SER A 161 -3.13 -7.09 5.16
CA SER A 161 -3.95 -5.96 5.65
C SER A 161 -5.05 -5.58 4.66
N CYS A 162 -4.67 -5.18 3.44
CA CYS A 162 -5.60 -4.61 2.45
C CYS A 162 -6.09 -5.60 1.39
N PHE A 163 -5.62 -6.86 1.42
CA PHE A 163 -5.96 -7.93 0.49
C PHE A 163 -5.65 -7.66 -0.99
N GLN A 164 -4.94 -6.57 -1.31
CA GLN A 164 -4.46 -6.31 -2.67
C GLN A 164 -3.33 -7.26 -3.04
N ARG A 165 -3.24 -7.63 -4.32
CA ARG A 165 -2.15 -8.46 -4.83
C ARG A 165 -0.82 -7.73 -4.67
N VAL A 166 0.21 -8.46 -4.26
CA VAL A 166 1.55 -7.92 -3.99
C VAL A 166 2.59 -8.47 -4.96
N PHE A 167 3.45 -7.57 -5.46
CA PHE A 167 4.58 -7.91 -6.33
C PHE A 167 5.92 -7.66 -5.63
N ALA A 168 6.04 -6.55 -4.88
CA ALA A 168 7.17 -6.22 -4.03
C ALA A 168 6.74 -6.32 -2.56
N THR A 169 7.00 -7.47 -1.95
CA THR A 169 6.43 -7.86 -0.65
C THR A 169 7.32 -7.45 0.51
N ILE A 170 6.71 -7.00 1.59
CA ILE A 170 7.40 -6.78 2.87
C ILE A 170 7.01 -7.91 3.83
N PRO A 171 7.96 -8.58 4.47
CA PRO A 171 7.65 -9.57 5.49
C PRO A 171 7.22 -8.91 6.80
N CYS A 172 6.61 -9.70 7.67
CA CYS A 172 6.47 -9.33 9.09
C CYS A 172 7.85 -9.19 9.75
N TRP A 173 7.96 -8.39 10.81
CA TRP A 173 9.18 -8.27 11.61
C TRP A 173 9.60 -9.58 12.28
N CYS A 174 8.66 -10.45 12.61
CA CYS A 174 8.91 -11.65 13.41
C CYS A 174 8.63 -12.98 12.68
N CYS A 175 8.07 -12.95 11.46
CA CYS A 175 7.84 -14.16 10.67
C CYS A 175 7.91 -13.92 9.16
N SER A 176 8.12 -14.99 8.40
CA SER A 176 8.11 -14.98 6.93
C SER A 176 6.77 -15.45 6.32
N LYS A 177 5.73 -15.63 7.15
CA LYS A 177 4.47 -16.30 6.77
C LYS A 177 3.47 -15.39 6.07
N VAL A 178 3.53 -14.09 6.36
CA VAL A 178 2.60 -13.08 5.83
C VAL A 178 3.36 -12.00 5.09
N ARG A 179 2.66 -11.32 4.18
CA ARG A 179 3.23 -10.28 3.31
C ARG A 179 2.40 -9.02 3.37
N PHE A 180 3.06 -7.89 3.18
CA PHE A 180 2.43 -6.57 3.13
C PHE A 180 2.84 -5.82 1.87
N CYS A 181 1.92 -5.00 1.36
CA CYS A 181 2.18 -4.16 0.21
C CYS A 181 2.95 -2.90 0.60
N SER A 182 2.86 -2.42 1.83
CA SER A 182 3.48 -1.16 2.28
C SER A 182 3.81 -1.22 3.78
N ASP A 183 4.67 -0.32 4.26
CA ASP A 183 5.03 -0.24 5.68
C ASP A 183 3.82 0.13 6.53
N GLU A 184 2.93 0.98 6.00
CA GLU A 184 1.66 1.35 6.62
C GLU A 184 0.77 0.11 6.81
N CYS A 185 0.61 -0.72 5.78
CA CYS A 185 -0.13 -1.98 5.89
C CYS A 185 0.51 -2.96 6.89
N ARG A 186 1.85 -2.97 6.99
CA ARG A 186 2.55 -3.82 7.97
C ARG A 186 2.30 -3.36 9.39
N ILE A 187 2.38 -2.06 9.65
CA ILE A 187 2.11 -1.43 10.96
C ILE A 187 0.64 -1.64 11.34
N GLU A 188 -0.29 -1.30 10.44
CA GLU A 188 -1.71 -1.45 10.68
C GLU A 188 -2.07 -2.90 11.03
N ALA A 189 -1.59 -3.87 10.25
CA ALA A 189 -1.85 -5.27 10.52
C ALA A 189 -1.28 -5.70 11.87
N TRP A 190 -0.06 -5.27 12.21
CA TRP A 190 0.57 -5.57 13.49
C TRP A 190 -0.26 -5.08 14.67
N ASP A 191 -0.68 -3.82 14.64
CA ASP A 191 -1.43 -3.18 15.72
C ASP A 191 -2.84 -3.75 15.84
N ARG A 192 -3.47 -4.10 14.71
CA ARG A 192 -4.85 -4.60 14.70
C ARG A 192 -4.97 -6.07 15.08
N PHE A 193 -4.19 -6.96 14.47
CA PHE A 193 -4.40 -8.41 14.62
C PHE A 193 -3.12 -9.26 14.60
N HIS A 194 -2.11 -8.91 13.80
CA HIS A 194 -1.03 -9.83 13.51
C HIS A 194 -0.06 -10.02 14.69
N LYS A 195 0.08 -9.02 15.57
CA LYS A 195 0.96 -9.13 16.76
C LYS A 195 0.63 -10.34 17.63
N ILE A 196 -0.65 -10.66 17.80
CA ILE A 196 -1.10 -11.83 18.58
C ILE A 196 -1.12 -13.12 17.75
N GLU A 197 -1.32 -13.01 16.43
CA GLU A 197 -1.34 -14.16 15.51
C GLU A 197 0.06 -14.69 15.20
N CYS A 198 1.08 -13.81 15.18
CA CYS A 198 2.36 -14.02 14.48
C CYS A 198 3.03 -15.37 14.80
N GLN A 199 3.16 -15.68 16.08
CA GLN A 199 3.80 -16.93 16.54
C GLN A 199 2.84 -18.13 16.51
N GLN A 200 1.54 -17.89 16.52
CA GLN A 200 0.50 -18.91 16.65
C GLN A 200 -0.07 -19.36 15.29
N LEU A 201 0.28 -18.68 14.19
CA LEU A 201 -0.28 -18.93 12.86
C LEU A 201 -0.30 -20.40 12.47
N ASP A 202 0.78 -21.15 12.69
CA ASP A 202 0.83 -22.56 12.30
C ASP A 202 -0.13 -23.41 13.13
N LEU A 203 -0.26 -23.13 14.43
CA LEU A 203 -1.20 -23.83 15.29
C LEU A 203 -2.64 -23.54 14.87
N ILE A 204 -2.95 -22.29 14.54
CA ILE A 204 -4.31 -21.90 14.15
C ILE A 204 -4.68 -22.52 12.81
N LEU A 205 -3.79 -22.45 11.82
CA LEU A 205 -4.03 -22.98 10.49
C LEU A 205 -4.10 -24.51 10.47
N ASN A 206 -3.33 -25.19 11.32
CA ASN A 206 -3.28 -26.65 11.40
C ASN A 206 -4.16 -27.22 12.52
N SER A 207 -5.00 -26.40 13.17
CA SER A 207 -5.85 -26.81 14.29
C SER A 207 -6.98 -27.79 13.92
N GLY A 208 -7.26 -27.96 12.61
CA GLY A 208 -8.41 -28.74 12.13
C GLY A 208 -9.77 -28.07 12.36
N VAL A 209 -9.82 -26.84 12.91
CA VAL A 209 -11.05 -26.07 13.22
C VAL A 209 -11.71 -25.48 11.95
N GLY A 210 -11.06 -25.64 10.79
CA GLY A 210 -11.56 -25.17 9.50
C GLY A 210 -11.14 -23.74 9.14
N LYS A 211 -11.49 -23.31 7.92
CA LYS A 211 -11.00 -22.05 7.31
C LYS A 211 -11.41 -20.78 8.07
N ASN A 212 -12.46 -20.87 8.89
CA ASN A 212 -13.01 -19.74 9.65
C ASN A 212 -12.40 -19.58 11.05
N ALA A 213 -11.49 -20.47 11.48
CA ALA A 213 -10.88 -20.39 12.80
C ALA A 213 -10.17 -19.05 13.04
N MET A 214 -9.42 -18.57 12.03
CA MET A 214 -8.78 -17.25 12.10
C MET A 214 -9.81 -16.11 12.18
N LEU A 215 -10.92 -16.21 11.44
CA LEU A 215 -11.95 -15.17 11.46
C LEU A 215 -12.61 -15.08 12.83
N ALA A 216 -12.95 -16.23 13.42
CA ALA A 216 -13.50 -16.29 14.78
C ALA A 216 -12.53 -15.68 15.80
N MET A 217 -11.23 -16.00 15.71
CA MET A 217 -10.22 -15.42 16.60
C MET A 217 -10.07 -13.90 16.41
N ARG A 218 -10.09 -13.40 15.17
CA ARG A 218 -10.07 -11.95 14.92
C ARG A 218 -11.32 -11.26 15.45
N ILE A 219 -12.51 -11.84 15.30
CA ILE A 219 -13.75 -11.29 15.87
C ILE A 219 -13.62 -11.15 17.40
N LEU A 220 -13.14 -12.19 18.09
CA LEU A 220 -12.97 -12.18 19.54
C LEU A 220 -11.95 -11.12 19.97
N THR A 221 -10.81 -11.04 19.29
CA THR A 221 -9.72 -10.12 19.64
C THR A 221 -10.01 -8.67 19.25
N SER A 222 -10.88 -8.43 18.26
CA SER A 222 -11.39 -7.11 17.90
C SER A 222 -12.44 -6.58 18.89
N SER A 223 -13.25 -7.45 19.50
CA SER A 223 -14.32 -7.05 20.42
C SER A 223 -13.85 -6.40 21.73
N GLY A 224 -12.62 -6.68 22.17
CA GLY A 224 -12.03 -6.12 23.39
C GLY A 224 -11.37 -4.74 23.25
N LYS A 225 -11.15 -4.24 22.02
CA LYS A 225 -10.36 -3.00 21.79
C LYS A 225 -11.18 -1.71 21.83
N ASN A 226 -12.50 -1.79 21.84
CA ASN A 226 -13.40 -0.61 21.87
C ASN A 226 -13.90 -0.27 23.28
N ILE A 227 -13.24 -0.76 24.33
CA ILE A 227 -13.56 -0.46 25.74
C ILE A 227 -12.36 0.24 26.37
N SER A 228 -12.08 1.48 25.93
CA SER A 228 -11.21 2.43 26.62
C SER A 228 -11.46 3.83 26.10
#